data_AF-A0A960GVK4-F1
#
_entry.id   AF-A0A960GVK4-F1
#
_cell.length_a   1.000
_cell.length_b   1.000
_cell.length_c   1.000
_cell.angle_alpha   90.00
_cell.angle_beta   90.00
_cell.angle_gamma   90.00
#
_symmetry.space_group_name_H-M   'P 1'
#
loop_
_entity.id
_entity.type
_entity.pdbx_description
1 polymer ?
#
loop_
_entity_poly.entity_id
_entity_poly.type
_entity_poly.pdbx_seq_one_letter_code
_entity_poly.pdbx_strand_id
1 'polypeptide(L)' 'MMVGARDEREQLRDAVERLSVQYPTLSAATIADVVQELHDRFSGARIREFVPLFVERHARTALAELSVDYDSMALPSR' A
#
# COMPACT_ATOMS: atom_id res chain seq x y z
N MET A 1 10.29 -22.10 -16.36
CA MET A 1 10.45 -21.57 -14.99
C MET A 1 9.06 -21.20 -14.51
N MET A 2 8.42 -22.06 -13.73
CA MET A 2 7.09 -21.78 -13.19
C MET A 2 7.21 -20.58 -12.25
N VAL A 3 6.53 -19.48 -12.56
CA VAL A 3 6.25 -18.42 -11.57
C VAL A 3 5.23 -19.03 -10.60
N GLY A 4 5.71 -19.97 -9.78
CA GLY A 4 4.96 -20.43 -8.62
C GLY A 4 4.71 -19.21 -7.76
N ALA A 5 3.45 -19.04 -7.32
CA ALA A 5 2.97 -17.90 -6.56
C ALA A 5 4.09 -17.26 -5.73
N ARG A 6 4.54 -16.04 -6.11
CA ARG A 6 5.50 -15.29 -5.30
C ARG A 6 4.99 -15.30 -3.87
N ASP A 7 5.89 -15.49 -2.90
CA ASP A 7 5.50 -15.46 -1.50
C ASP A 7 4.69 -14.19 -1.23
N GLU A 8 3.59 -14.33 -0.48
CA GLU A 8 2.68 -13.23 -0.20
C GLU A 8 3.43 -11.99 0.32
N ARG A 9 4.48 -12.21 1.12
CA ARG A 9 5.34 -11.14 1.65
C ARG A 9 6.18 -10.47 0.58
N GLU A 10 6.63 -11.21 -0.42
CA GLU A 10 7.36 -10.64 -1.56
C GLU A 10 6.43 -9.80 -2.41
N GLN A 11 5.20 -10.26 -2.66
CA GLN A 11 4.20 -9.48 -3.39
C GLN A 11 3.84 -8.17 -2.67
N LEU A 12 3.73 -8.21 -1.34
CA LEU A 12 3.51 -7.02 -0.52
C LEU A 12 4.70 -6.06 -0.53
N ARG A 13 5.93 -6.58 -0.47
CA ARG A 13 7.16 -5.76 -0.59
C ARG A 13 7.19 -5.04 -1.95
N ASP A 14 6.96 -5.78 -3.04
CA ASP A 14 6.91 -5.20 -4.38
C ASP A 14 5.80 -4.14 -4.48
N ALA A 15 4.67 -4.35 -3.79
CA ALA A 15 3.57 -3.38 -3.74
C ALA A 15 4.00 -2.10 -3.00
N VAL A 16 4.67 -2.20 -1.85
CA VAL A 16 5.21 -1.04 -1.11
C VAL A 16 6.18 -0.25 -1.97
N GLU A 17 7.08 -0.92 -2.70
CA GLU A 17 8.01 -0.25 -3.62
C GLU A 17 7.26 0.50 -4.74
N ARG A 18 6.28 -0.15 -5.39
CA ARG A 18 5.45 0.48 -6.42
C ARG A 18 4.64 1.66 -5.89
N LEU A 19 4.11 1.57 -4.68
CA LEU A 19 3.34 2.65 -4.06
C LEU A 19 4.26 3.80 -3.67
N SER A 20 5.48 3.52 -3.19
CA SER A 20 6.47 4.55 -2.87
C SER A 20 6.88 5.39 -4.09
N VAL A 21 6.95 4.77 -5.28
CA VAL A 21 7.19 5.49 -6.53
C VAL A 21 5.98 6.34 -6.95
N GLN A 22 4.74 5.88 -6.66
CA GLN A 22 3.52 6.60 -7.05
C GLN A 22 3.13 7.73 -6.11
N TYR A 23 3.49 7.63 -4.83
CA TYR A 23 3.18 8.62 -3.80
C TYR A 23 4.47 9.20 -3.20
N PRO A 24 5.30 9.92 -3.99
CA PRO A 24 6.60 10.43 -3.54
C PRO A 24 6.50 11.50 -2.43
N THR A 25 5.30 12.05 -2.20
CA THR A 25 5.02 13.00 -1.12
C THR A 25 4.89 12.33 0.24
N LEU A 26 4.66 11.01 0.28
CA LEU A 26 4.50 10.23 1.49
C LEU A 26 5.79 9.47 1.80
N SER A 27 6.10 9.31 3.08
CA SER A 27 7.29 8.56 3.49
C SER A 27 7.10 7.06 3.22
N ALA A 28 8.18 6.36 2.84
CA ALA A 28 8.13 4.91 2.65
C ALA A 28 7.69 4.15 3.92
N ALA A 29 7.97 4.71 5.11
CA ALA A 29 7.50 4.18 6.38
C ALA A 29 5.97 4.28 6.50
N THR A 30 5.37 5.43 6.16
CA THR A 30 3.91 5.62 6.12
C THR A 30 3.24 4.66 5.15
N ILE A 31 3.83 4.48 3.96
CA ILE A 31 3.30 3.56 2.95
C ILE A 31 3.36 2.11 3.45
N ALA A 32 4.47 1.71 4.05
CA ALA A 32 4.63 0.37 4.62
C ALA A 32 3.64 0.12 5.77
N ASP A 33 3.41 1.12 6.63
CA ASP A 33 2.46 1.05 7.74
C ASP A 33 1.02 0.84 7.25
N VAL A 34 0.59 1.64 6.26
CA VAL A 34 -0.74 1.49 5.63
C VAL A 34 -0.91 0.11 4.98
N VAL A 35 0.11 -0.37 4.26
CA VAL A 35 0.07 -1.71 3.65
C VAL A 35 -0.01 -2.80 4.73
N GLN A 36 0.75 -2.67 5.82
CA GLN A 36 0.75 -3.63 6.92
C GLN A 36 -0.60 -3.64 7.65
N GLU A 37 -1.16 -2.48 7.97
CA GLU A 37 -2.46 -2.38 8.62
C GLU A 37 -3.57 -3.03 7.77
N LEU A 38 -3.58 -2.76 6.47
CA LEU A 38 -4.53 -3.36 5.54
C LEU A 38 -4.32 -4.87 5.41
N HIS A 39 -3.08 -5.33 5.43
CA HIS A 39 -2.73 -6.75 5.40
C HIS A 39 -3.24 -7.49 6.64
N ASP A 40 -3.09 -6.89 7.82
CA ASP A 40 -3.54 -7.47 9.09
C ASP A 40 -5.07 -7.66 9.14
N ARG A 41 -5.83 -6.79 8.45
CA ARG A 41 -7.29 -6.97 8.29
C ARG A 41 -7.66 -8.28 7.58
N PHE A 42 -6.76 -8.83 6.76
CA PHE A 42 -6.93 -10.11 6.06
C PHE A 42 -6.28 -11.30 6.79
N SER A 43 -5.82 -11.14 8.04
CA SER A 43 -5.21 -12.22 8.83
C SER A 43 -6.10 -13.48 8.95
N GLY A 44 -7.43 -13.31 8.97
CA GLY A 44 -8.41 -14.41 9.01
C GLY A 44 -8.86 -14.97 7.64
N ALA A 45 -8.29 -14.50 6.52
CA ALA A 45 -8.74 -14.91 5.20
C ALA A 45 -8.37 -16.37 4.88
N ARG A 46 -9.37 -17.19 4.50
CA ARG A 46 -9.18 -18.60 4.15
C ARG A 46 -8.41 -18.80 2.84
N ILE A 47 -8.50 -17.84 1.91
CA ILE A 47 -7.79 -17.85 0.62
C ILE A 47 -6.88 -16.62 0.59
N ARG A 48 -5.57 -16.83 0.61
CA ARG A 48 -4.58 -15.75 0.70
C ARG A 48 -3.97 -15.32 -0.63
N GLU A 49 -4.23 -16.05 -1.71
CA GLU A 49 -3.68 -15.72 -3.05
C GLU A 49 -4.12 -14.35 -3.56
N PHE A 50 -5.30 -13.86 -3.14
CA PHE A 50 -5.84 -12.56 -3.53
C PHE A 50 -5.55 -11.45 -2.51
N VAL A 51 -5.02 -11.78 -1.33
CA VAL A 51 -4.75 -10.80 -0.27
C VAL A 51 -3.81 -9.69 -0.76
N PRO A 52 -2.69 -9.97 -1.46
CA PRO A 52 -1.82 -8.92 -1.97
C PRO A 52 -2.53 -7.94 -2.92
N LEU A 53 -3.41 -8.46 -3.79
CA LEU A 53 -4.16 -7.63 -4.74
C LEU A 53 -5.17 -6.71 -4.04
N PHE A 54 -5.88 -7.23 -3.03
CA PHE A 54 -6.80 -6.42 -2.24
C PHE A 54 -6.07 -5.37 -1.42
N VAL A 55 -4.98 -5.75 -0.75
CA VAL A 55 -4.16 -4.83 0.04
C VAL A 55 -3.63 -3.70 -0.84
N GLU A 56 -3.05 -4.01 -2.01
CA GLU A 56 -2.55 -2.96 -2.91
C GLU A 56 -3.67 -2.02 -3.37
N ARG A 57 -4.85 -2.56 -3.71
CA ARG A 57 -6.00 -1.74 -4.11
C ARG A 57 -6.47 -0.80 -3.00
N HIS A 58 -6.62 -1.32 -1.78
CA HIS A 58 -7.03 -0.52 -0.63
C HIS A 58 -5.97 0.51 -0.24
N ALA A 59 -4.68 0.15 -0.34
CA ALA A 59 -3.59 1.06 -0.06
C ALA A 59 -3.58 2.25 -1.02
N ARG A 60 -3.85 2.03 -2.32
CA ARG A 60 -3.98 3.13 -3.29
C ARG A 60 -5.07 4.13 -2.92
N THR A 61 -6.23 3.64 -2.47
CA THR A 61 -7.32 4.52 -2.02
C THR A 61 -6.89 5.31 -0.78
N ALA A 62 -6.40 4.64 0.26
CA ALA A 62 -6.00 5.28 1.50
C ALA A 62 -4.85 6.29 1.32
N LEU A 63 -3.84 5.95 0.52
CA LEU A 63 -2.71 6.83 0.23
C LEU A 63 -3.11 8.00 -0.66
N ALA A 64 -4.08 7.84 -1.57
CA ALA A 64 -4.62 8.95 -2.34
C ALA A 64 -5.30 9.97 -1.42
N GLU A 65 -6.13 9.52 -0.48
CA GLU A 65 -6.76 10.39 0.53
C GLU A 65 -5.68 11.11 1.36
N LEU A 66 -4.71 10.38 1.89
CA LEU A 66 -3.61 10.95 2.69
C LEU A 66 -2.73 11.93 1.90
N SER A 67 -2.50 11.68 0.61
CA SER A 67 -1.71 12.57 -0.25
C SER A 67 -2.45 13.88 -0.55
N VAL A 68 -3.78 13.85 -0.66
CA VAL A 68 -4.62 15.04 -0.86
C VAL A 68 -4.66 15.89 0.41
N ASP A 69 -4.72 15.25 1.57
CA ASP A 69 -4.61 15.95 2.86
C ASP A 69 -3.22 16.61 2.99
N TYR A 70 -2.14 15.93 2.62
CA TYR A 70 -0.79 16.51 2.65
C TYR A 70 -0.62 17.69 1.67
N ASP A 71 -1.17 17.58 0.46
CA ASP A 71 -1.20 18.67 -0.52
C ASP A 71 -2.01 19.88 -0.02
N SER A 72 -3.18 19.62 0.60
CA SER A 72 -4.04 20.66 1.17
C SER A 72 -3.43 21.30 2.42
N MET A 73 -2.65 20.56 3.22
CA MET A 73 -1.91 21.06 4.38
C MET A 73 -0.65 21.84 3.98
N ALA A 74 -0.12 21.61 2.76
CA ALA A 74 1.07 22.29 2.24
C ALA A 74 0.84 23.77 1.85
N LEU A 75 -0.36 24.34 2.04
CA LEU A 75 -0.62 25.76 1.84
C LEU A 75 -1.47 26.36 2.99
N PRO A 76 -0.99 27.45 3.61
CA PRO A 76 -1.72 28.71 3.43
C PRO A 76 -0.84 29.90 3.01
N SER A 77 -1.50 30.83 2.32
CA SER A 77 -1.12 32.20 1.93
C SER A 77 -0.50 32.42 0.55
N ARG A 78 -1.38 32.68 -0.42
CA ARG A 78 -1.20 33.85 -1.29
C ARG A 78 -2.39 34.80 -1.12
#